data_AF-A0AAV1MCI7-F1
#
_entry.id   AF-A0AAV1MCI7-F1
#
_cell.length_a   1.000
_cell.length_b   1.000
_cell.length_c   1.000
_cell.angle_alpha   90.00
_cell.angle_beta   90.00
_cell.angle_gamma   90.00
#
_symmetry.space_group_name_H-M   'P 1'
#
loop_
_entity.id
_entity.type
_entity.pdbx_description
1 polymer ?
#
loop_
_entity_poly.entity_id
_entity_poly.type
_entity_poly.pdbx_seq_one_letter_code
_entity_poly.pdbx_strand_id
1 'polypeptide(L)'
;MMIWYGEVALMTSWASVAREVCRALGAAEAARATAALLDAPAAAAPPPLARARLAAAQDVLKGPLGQDPEARNIVLTSACHHLRVHLARRDELAQCADMLAELVALLWKKEDPERPVPQEDFDPDVDVLCLNTLDVLVETVLHLIGGNSPVLGSMVAGLLGTMELLKPAHYQRLWSHLAPHPHDRKPLKDFLMRAFLVFRHLIEQDVFPSDWMVLRVQSCKVLLSALQDLAKPLLERFMGDEPPQFDTQLWSGYLELGVALVTCRALQWERCAGRGPDRARMRQAAGLQVLAVWSRLGSAQLHLIGVAVGALLEVTLVGALRRAALGALVALMAAERAATGSARRTEAALVDKLDSLVADNKADEHYRRLFDTVSVAYLPVPLLAGT
;
A
#
# COMPACT_ATOMS: atom_id res chain seq x y z
N MET A 1 22.73 0.06 37.79
CA MET A 1 23.46 0.85 36.78
C MET A 1 24.56 0.04 36.10
N MET A 2 25.41 -0.68 36.84
CA MET A 2 26.54 -1.46 36.28
C MET A 2 26.13 -2.67 35.40
N ILE A 3 24.99 -3.31 35.69
CA ILE A 3 24.48 -4.47 34.93
C ILE A 3 24.14 -4.08 33.48
N TRP A 4 23.49 -2.94 33.28
CA TRP A 4 23.08 -2.47 31.95
C TRP A 4 24.25 -2.14 31.02
N TYR A 5 25.39 -1.66 31.55
CA TYR A 5 26.58 -1.40 30.74
C TYR A 5 27.19 -2.70 30.19
N GLY A 6 27.18 -3.77 30.99
CA GLY A 6 27.63 -5.09 30.55
C GLY A 6 26.74 -5.67 29.45
N GLU A 7 25.42 -5.53 29.59
CA GLU A 7 24.46 -5.99 28.58
C GLU A 7 24.57 -5.20 27.26
N VAL A 8 24.73 -3.88 27.35
CA VAL A 8 24.96 -3.04 26.15
C VAL A 8 26.26 -3.43 25.46
N ALA A 9 27.36 -3.60 26.21
CA ALA A 9 28.64 -4.02 25.65
C ALA A 9 28.54 -5.41 24.98
N LEU A 10 27.83 -6.34 25.62
CA LEU A 10 27.54 -7.65 25.03
C LEU A 10 26.80 -7.50 23.70
N MET A 11 25.72 -6.71 23.65
CA MET A 11 24.93 -6.49 22.43
C MET A 11 25.79 -5.90 21.30
N THR A 12 26.62 -4.90 21.61
CA THR A 12 27.48 -4.27 20.60
C THR A 12 28.52 -5.23 20.00
N SER A 13 28.91 -6.28 20.72
CA SER A 13 29.87 -7.29 20.24
C SER A 13 29.20 -8.57 19.73
N TRP A 14 27.89 -8.74 19.95
CA TRP A 14 27.20 -10.01 19.79
C TRP A 14 27.26 -10.55 18.36
N ALA A 15 27.20 -9.71 17.33
CA ALA A 15 27.30 -10.17 15.94
C ALA A 15 28.62 -10.90 15.62
N SER A 16 29.69 -10.61 16.37
CA SER A 16 30.97 -11.33 16.26
C SER A 16 30.93 -12.65 17.04
N VAL A 17 30.35 -12.65 18.24
CA VAL A 17 30.16 -13.83 19.08
C VAL A 17 29.25 -14.84 18.38
N ALA A 18 28.11 -14.40 17.83
CA ALA A 18 27.18 -15.24 17.09
C ALA A 18 27.85 -15.93 15.89
N ARG A 19 28.82 -15.27 15.23
CA ARG A 19 29.62 -15.88 14.16
C ARG A 19 30.49 -17.01 14.66
N GLU A 20 31.17 -16.84 15.80
CA GLU A 20 31.99 -17.91 16.38
C GLU A 20 31.13 -19.06 16.93
N VAL A 21 29.98 -18.76 17.56
CA VAL A 21 29.01 -19.76 18.00
C VAL A 21 28.48 -20.55 16.80
N CYS A 22 28.19 -19.88 15.68
CA CYS A 22 27.76 -20.53 14.45
C CYS A 22 28.81 -21.49 13.89
N ARG A 23 30.10 -21.12 13.96
CA ARG A 23 31.21 -22.00 13.54
C ARG A 23 31.38 -23.20 14.45
N ALA A 24 31.16 -23.02 15.76
CA ALA A 24 31.40 -24.06 16.76
C ALA A 24 30.23 -25.05 16.90
N LEU A 25 28.99 -24.55 16.89
CA LEU A 25 27.79 -25.31 17.24
C LEU A 25 26.79 -25.49 16.10
N GLY A 26 26.92 -24.72 15.01
CA GLY A 26 25.97 -24.71 13.89
C GLY A 26 25.08 -23.46 13.87
N ALA A 27 24.47 -23.21 12.71
CA ALA A 27 23.67 -22.02 12.46
C ALA A 27 22.37 -21.99 13.29
N ALA A 28 21.71 -23.13 13.45
CA ALA A 28 20.44 -23.24 14.19
C ALA A 28 20.64 -22.97 15.69
N GLU A 29 21.67 -23.53 16.31
CA GLU A 29 22.04 -23.30 17.72
C GLU A 29 22.43 -21.83 17.95
N ALA A 30 23.23 -21.25 17.05
CA ALA A 30 23.61 -19.85 17.12
C ALA A 30 22.42 -18.91 16.99
N ALA A 31 21.45 -19.25 16.13
CA ALA A 31 20.21 -18.49 15.97
C ALA A 31 19.33 -18.55 17.23
N ARG A 32 19.14 -19.75 17.81
CA ARG A 32 18.39 -19.91 19.07
C ARG A 32 19.04 -19.15 20.23
N ALA A 33 20.37 -19.22 20.35
CA ALA A 33 21.10 -18.45 21.36
C ALA A 33 20.96 -16.94 21.15
N THR A 34 21.01 -16.49 19.89
CA THR A 34 20.84 -15.08 19.53
C THR A 34 19.44 -14.58 19.86
N ALA A 35 18.39 -15.30 19.44
CA ALA A 35 17.02 -14.92 19.73
C ALA A 35 16.77 -14.88 21.24
N ALA A 36 17.22 -15.89 21.99
CA ALA A 36 17.09 -15.92 23.45
C ALA A 36 17.75 -14.72 24.14
N LEU A 37 18.88 -14.24 23.60
CA LEU A 37 19.60 -13.10 24.16
C LEU A 37 18.96 -11.76 23.79
N LEU A 38 18.50 -11.60 22.56
CA LEU A 38 17.78 -10.40 22.09
C LEU A 38 16.44 -10.23 22.82
N ASP A 39 15.70 -11.33 22.93
CA ASP A 39 14.36 -11.37 23.54
C ASP A 39 14.40 -11.48 25.06
N ALA A 40 15.59 -11.55 25.67
CA ALA A 40 15.76 -11.67 27.11
C ALA A 40 14.96 -10.56 27.84
N PRO A 41 14.08 -10.91 28.79
CA PRO A 41 13.20 -9.94 29.44
C PRO A 41 14.02 -8.94 30.25
N ALA A 42 14.14 -7.72 29.72
CA ALA A 42 14.60 -6.57 30.46
C ALA A 42 13.36 -5.77 30.83
N ALA A 43 13.02 -5.71 32.12
CA ALA A 43 11.94 -4.86 32.62
C ALA A 43 12.12 -3.45 32.04
N ALA A 44 11.19 -3.04 31.16
CA ALA A 44 11.29 -1.84 30.32
C ALA A 44 12.75 -1.51 29.92
N ALA A 45 13.34 -2.33 29.04
CA ALA A 45 14.73 -2.18 28.59
C ALA A 45 15.09 -0.70 28.41
N PRO A 46 16.15 -0.21 29.08
CA PRO A 46 16.51 1.20 28.99
C PRO A 46 16.84 1.55 27.53
N PRO A 47 16.61 2.79 27.06
CA PRO A 47 16.78 3.15 25.65
C PRO A 47 18.13 2.74 25.04
N PRO A 48 19.28 2.86 25.74
CA PRO A 48 20.56 2.39 25.22
C PRO A 48 20.62 0.88 24.95
N LEU A 49 19.98 0.06 25.79
CA LEU A 49 19.91 -1.38 25.58
C LEU A 49 18.95 -1.73 24.43
N ALA A 50 17.80 -1.06 24.34
CA ALA A 50 16.87 -1.26 23.23
C ALA A 50 17.54 -0.97 21.88
N ARG A 51 18.24 0.16 21.78
CA ARG A 51 19.04 0.52 20.60
C ARG A 51 20.15 -0.50 20.31
N ALA A 52 20.87 -0.95 21.34
CA ALA A 52 21.93 -1.94 21.15
C ALA A 52 21.38 -3.29 20.68
N ARG A 53 20.19 -3.70 21.15
CA ARG A 53 19.49 -4.90 20.66
C ARG A 53 19.05 -4.76 19.21
N LEU A 54 18.50 -3.61 18.82
CA LEU A 54 18.14 -3.33 17.42
C LEU A 54 19.38 -3.43 16.50
N ALA A 55 20.49 -2.79 16.91
CA ALA A 55 21.76 -2.85 16.18
C ALA A 55 22.30 -4.29 16.09
N ALA A 56 22.28 -5.02 17.21
CA ALA A 56 22.76 -6.40 17.24
C ALA A 56 21.91 -7.31 16.34
N ALA A 57 20.58 -7.20 16.38
CA ALA A 57 19.69 -7.96 15.51
C ALA A 57 19.95 -7.67 14.03
N GLN A 58 20.15 -6.40 13.68
CA GLN A 58 20.51 -5.96 12.34
C GLN A 58 21.86 -6.56 11.89
N ASP A 59 22.91 -6.46 12.70
CA ASP A 59 24.25 -6.90 12.33
C ASP A 59 24.39 -8.43 12.28
N VAL A 60 23.63 -9.17 13.09
CA VAL A 60 23.61 -10.64 13.03
C VAL A 60 23.07 -11.13 11.69
N LEU A 61 22.01 -10.49 11.17
CA LEU A 61 21.38 -10.87 9.91
C LEU A 61 22.25 -10.59 8.69
N LYS A 62 23.25 -9.70 8.78
CA LYS A 62 24.29 -9.52 7.75
C LYS A 62 25.29 -10.69 7.69
N GLY A 63 25.33 -11.50 8.73
CA GLY A 63 26.29 -12.59 8.91
C GLY A 63 25.80 -13.95 8.38
N PRO A 64 26.44 -15.05 8.80
CA PRO A 64 26.09 -16.40 8.36
C PRO A 64 24.68 -16.81 8.77
N LEU A 65 24.15 -16.25 9.87
CA LEU A 65 22.79 -16.55 10.35
C LEU A 65 21.71 -16.00 9.40
N GLY A 66 21.98 -14.93 8.64
CA GLY A 66 21.04 -14.47 7.61
C GLY A 66 21.10 -15.28 6.32
N GLN A 67 22.22 -15.95 6.05
CA GLN A 67 22.40 -16.75 4.83
C GLN A 67 21.74 -18.13 4.96
N ASP A 68 21.78 -18.72 6.15
CA ASP A 68 21.11 -19.98 6.44
C ASP A 68 19.59 -19.80 6.62
N PRO A 69 18.73 -20.48 5.86
CA PRO A 69 17.27 -20.25 5.91
C PRO A 69 16.62 -20.53 7.28
N GLU A 70 17.04 -21.58 7.97
CA GLU A 70 16.46 -21.96 9.27
C GLU A 70 16.88 -20.96 10.36
N ALA A 71 18.18 -20.65 10.42
CA ALA A 71 18.72 -19.65 11.32
C ALA A 71 18.13 -18.25 11.05
N ARG A 72 17.99 -17.87 9.77
CA ARG A 72 17.43 -16.59 9.37
C ARG A 72 16.02 -16.43 9.91
N ASN A 73 15.16 -17.42 9.76
CA ASN A 73 13.77 -17.32 10.20
C ASN A 73 13.65 -17.06 11.72
N ILE A 74 14.47 -17.76 12.52
CA ILE A 74 14.52 -17.59 13.98
C ILE A 74 14.97 -16.17 14.34
N VAL A 75 16.08 -15.70 13.78
CA VAL A 75 16.62 -14.37 14.09
C VAL A 75 15.72 -13.26 13.54
N LEU A 76 15.17 -13.43 12.35
CA LEU A 76 14.28 -12.48 11.68
C LEU A 76 13.03 -12.20 12.52
N THR A 77 12.48 -13.22 13.17
CA THR A 77 11.32 -13.06 14.07
C THR A 77 11.64 -12.11 15.23
N SER A 78 12.77 -12.32 15.92
CA SER A 78 13.22 -11.43 17.01
C SER A 78 13.59 -10.03 16.48
N ALA A 79 14.28 -9.96 15.34
CA ALA A 79 14.65 -8.71 14.69
C ALA A 79 13.42 -7.86 14.32
N CYS A 80 12.39 -8.47 13.72
CA CYS A 80 11.14 -7.80 13.38
C CYS A 80 10.34 -7.39 14.63
N HIS A 81 10.42 -8.15 15.73
CA HIS A 81 9.84 -7.75 17.00
C HIS A 81 10.47 -6.45 17.53
N HIS A 82 11.81 -6.38 17.57
CA HIS A 82 12.51 -5.17 18.00
C HIS A 82 12.24 -3.97 17.09
N LEU A 83 12.27 -4.19 15.77
CA LEU A 83 11.94 -3.16 14.77
C LEU A 83 10.51 -2.63 14.98
N ARG A 84 9.53 -3.52 15.18
CA ARG A 84 8.13 -3.14 15.47
C ARG A 84 8.03 -2.27 16.72
N VAL A 85 8.73 -2.62 17.79
CA VAL A 85 8.71 -1.86 19.05
C VAL A 85 9.26 -0.43 18.84
N HIS A 86 10.36 -0.29 18.11
CA HIS A 86 10.94 1.02 17.81
C HIS A 86 10.06 1.86 16.87
N LEU A 87 9.48 1.26 15.83
CA LEU A 87 8.51 1.93 14.96
C LEU A 87 7.28 2.42 15.74
N ALA A 88 6.73 1.58 16.64
CA ALA A 88 5.59 1.95 17.47
C ALA A 88 5.88 3.13 18.41
N ARG A 89 7.10 3.20 18.96
CA ARG A 89 7.57 4.29 19.82
C ARG A 89 8.04 5.51 19.03
N ARG A 90 8.28 5.35 17.73
CA ARG A 90 8.83 6.35 16.81
C ARG A 90 10.20 6.87 17.27
N ASP A 91 11.00 5.99 17.87
CA ASP A 91 12.38 6.24 18.25
C ASP A 91 13.36 5.54 17.29
N GLU A 92 14.58 6.06 17.19
CA GLU A 92 15.65 5.53 16.33
C GLU A 92 15.21 5.28 14.86
N LEU A 93 14.30 6.11 14.34
CA LEU A 93 13.68 5.91 13.02
C LEU A 93 14.68 5.81 11.85
N ALA A 94 15.83 6.49 11.94
CA ALA A 94 16.89 6.35 10.95
C ALA A 94 17.44 4.91 10.91
N GLN A 95 17.71 4.33 12.08
CA GLN A 95 18.16 2.95 12.20
C GLN A 95 17.08 1.95 11.77
N CYS A 96 15.82 2.24 12.09
CA CYS A 96 14.68 1.44 11.59
C CYS A 96 14.62 1.45 10.05
N ALA A 97 14.94 2.58 9.40
CA ALA A 97 14.96 2.69 7.94
C ALA A 97 16.08 1.85 7.33
N ASP A 98 17.28 1.94 7.91
CA ASP A 98 18.45 1.19 7.46
C ASP A 98 18.20 -0.32 7.62
N MET A 99 17.65 -0.72 8.76
CA MET A 99 17.30 -2.12 9.01
C MET A 99 16.24 -2.62 8.04
N LEU A 100 15.17 -1.85 7.78
CA LEU A 100 14.16 -2.22 6.77
C LEU A 100 14.78 -2.39 5.39
N ALA A 101 15.66 -1.47 4.97
CA ALA A 101 16.32 -1.56 3.67
C ALA A 101 17.19 -2.82 3.57
N GLU A 102 17.93 -3.17 4.63
CA GLU A 102 18.75 -4.38 4.67
C GLU A 102 17.92 -5.67 4.71
N LEU A 103 16.81 -5.69 5.46
CA LEU A 103 15.88 -6.82 5.47
C LEU A 103 15.25 -7.02 4.10
N VAL A 104 14.82 -5.93 3.44
CA VAL A 104 14.31 -5.99 2.07
C VAL A 104 15.38 -6.54 1.14
N ALA A 105 16.62 -6.04 1.20
CA ALA A 105 17.71 -6.52 0.36
C ALA A 105 18.06 -8.00 0.62
N LEU A 106 18.00 -8.46 1.88
CA LEU A 106 18.25 -9.85 2.27
C LEU A 106 17.20 -10.80 1.71
N LEU A 107 15.93 -10.40 1.74
CA LEU A 107 14.80 -11.22 1.31
C LEU A 107 14.49 -11.09 -0.18
N TRP A 108 15.02 -10.05 -0.83
CA TRP A 108 14.79 -9.83 -2.24
C TRP A 108 15.43 -10.93 -3.08
N LYS A 109 14.59 -11.65 -3.83
CA LYS A 109 15.00 -12.67 -4.79
C LYS A 109 14.81 -12.12 -6.18
N LYS A 110 15.88 -12.05 -6.97
CA LYS A 110 15.78 -11.70 -8.38
C LYS A 110 14.90 -12.74 -9.08
N GLU A 111 13.85 -12.28 -9.76
CA GLU A 111 13.06 -13.14 -10.64
C GLU A 111 13.96 -13.60 -11.80
N ASP A 112 14.15 -14.92 -11.91
CA ASP A 112 14.88 -15.54 -13.02
C ASP A 112 13.90 -15.74 -14.20
N PRO A 113 14.10 -15.03 -15.33
CA PRO A 113 13.18 -15.09 -16.47
C PRO A 113 13.14 -16.46 -17.16
N GLU A 114 14.12 -17.35 -16.92
CA GLU A 114 14.18 -18.70 -17.49
C GLU A 114 13.46 -19.75 -16.61
N ARG A 115 13.06 -19.37 -15.39
CA ARG A 115 12.37 -20.28 -14.49
C ARG A 115 10.92 -20.44 -14.97
N PRO A 116 10.42 -21.67 -15.19
CA PRO A 116 9.00 -21.88 -15.48
C PRO A 116 8.19 -21.24 -14.35
N VAL A 117 7.12 -20.53 -14.73
CA VAL A 117 6.25 -19.71 -13.86
C VAL A 117 6.31 -20.24 -12.43
N PRO A 118 6.89 -19.49 -11.47
CA PRO A 118 6.95 -19.97 -10.11
C PRO A 118 5.52 -20.34 -9.71
N GLN A 119 5.32 -21.55 -9.18
CA GLN A 119 4.24 -21.73 -8.23
C GLN A 119 4.31 -20.56 -7.25
N GLU A 120 3.17 -20.06 -6.77
CA GLU A 120 3.14 -18.96 -5.81
C GLU A 120 3.95 -19.35 -4.57
N ASP A 121 5.27 -19.17 -4.64
CA ASP A 121 6.22 -19.68 -3.66
C ASP A 121 6.08 -18.73 -2.50
N PHE A 122 5.23 -19.15 -1.57
CA PHE A 122 5.04 -18.50 -0.31
C PHE A 122 6.38 -18.44 0.42
N ASP A 123 6.77 -17.26 0.85
CA ASP A 123 8.05 -17.04 1.54
C ASP A 123 7.79 -16.79 3.04
N PRO A 124 8.15 -17.73 3.93
CA PRO A 124 7.89 -17.58 5.36
C PRO A 124 8.61 -16.38 5.96
N ASP A 125 9.75 -15.97 5.41
CA ASP A 125 10.52 -14.85 5.95
C ASP A 125 9.88 -13.51 5.59
N VAL A 126 9.33 -13.40 4.37
CA VAL A 126 8.54 -12.24 3.96
C VAL A 126 7.27 -12.13 4.80
N ASP A 127 6.64 -13.26 5.13
CA ASP A 127 5.46 -13.28 6.00
C ASP A 127 5.78 -12.80 7.42
N VAL A 128 6.90 -13.25 8.00
CA VAL A 128 7.38 -12.77 9.31
C VAL A 128 7.62 -11.26 9.27
N LEU A 129 8.30 -10.74 8.24
CA LEU A 129 8.52 -9.31 8.08
C LEU A 129 7.19 -8.54 8.00
N CYS A 130 6.29 -8.98 7.12
CA CYS A 130 5.01 -8.34 6.86
C CYS A 130 4.11 -8.28 8.10
N LEU A 131 3.85 -9.43 8.73
CA LEU A 131 2.92 -9.54 9.85
C LEU A 131 3.38 -8.76 11.09
N ASN A 132 4.69 -8.61 11.28
CA ASN A 132 5.24 -7.88 12.42
C ASN A 132 5.38 -6.38 12.16
N THR A 133 5.66 -5.96 10.93
CA THR A 133 6.11 -4.58 10.67
C THR A 133 5.16 -3.73 9.84
N LEU A 134 4.36 -4.32 8.93
CA LEU A 134 3.67 -3.53 7.91
C LEU A 134 2.63 -2.55 8.50
N ASP A 135 1.81 -2.99 9.45
CA ASP A 135 0.79 -2.13 10.09
C ASP A 135 1.44 -0.94 10.83
N VAL A 136 2.41 -1.22 11.69
CA VAL A 136 3.12 -0.17 12.45
C VAL A 136 3.95 0.73 11.52
N LEU A 137 4.47 0.20 10.41
CA LEU A 137 5.22 0.97 9.42
C LEU A 137 4.30 1.94 8.66
N VAL A 138 3.12 1.47 8.22
CA VAL A 138 2.10 2.33 7.61
C VAL A 138 1.67 3.41 8.60
N GLU A 139 1.43 3.06 9.86
CA GLU A 139 1.10 4.03 10.90
C GLU A 139 2.24 5.05 11.11
N THR A 140 3.49 4.60 11.19
CA THR A 140 4.66 5.47 11.39
C THR A 140 4.80 6.45 10.23
N VAL A 141 4.73 5.96 8.99
CA VAL A 141 4.79 6.82 7.79
C VAL A 141 3.66 7.84 7.80
N LEU A 142 2.43 7.45 8.16
CA LEU A 142 1.29 8.38 8.26
C LEU A 142 1.56 9.53 9.23
N HIS A 143 2.23 9.27 10.35
CA HIS A 143 2.57 10.31 11.34
C HIS A 143 3.73 11.20 10.90
N LEU A 144 4.64 10.70 10.06
CA LEU A 144 5.75 11.49 9.53
C LEU A 144 5.32 12.41 8.40
N ILE A 145 4.25 12.07 7.70
CA ILE A 145 3.63 12.93 6.68
C ILE A 145 3.22 14.26 7.32
N GLY A 146 3.70 15.37 6.75
CA GLY A 146 3.46 16.73 7.25
C GLY A 146 4.44 17.21 8.34
N GLY A 147 5.30 16.34 8.87
CA GLY A 147 6.22 16.65 9.97
C GLY A 147 7.62 17.16 9.57
N ASN A 148 7.90 17.45 8.29
CA ASN A 148 9.24 17.80 7.77
C ASN A 148 10.37 16.90 8.28
N SER A 149 10.07 15.62 8.52
CA SER A 149 11.05 14.67 9.06
C SER A 149 12.05 14.23 7.99
N PRO A 150 13.37 14.33 8.23
CA PRO A 150 14.38 13.97 7.24
C PRO A 150 14.40 12.46 6.92
N VAL A 151 13.82 11.62 7.79
CA VAL A 151 13.74 10.16 7.60
C VAL A 151 12.52 9.71 6.80
N LEU A 152 11.60 10.62 6.43
CA LEU A 152 10.37 10.26 5.72
C LEU A 152 10.66 9.53 4.40
N GLY A 153 11.61 10.02 3.59
CA GLY A 153 11.98 9.39 2.32
C GLY A 153 12.48 7.95 2.49
N SER A 154 13.37 7.71 3.47
CA SER A 154 13.90 6.38 3.77
C SER A 154 12.84 5.44 4.34
N MET A 155 11.93 5.94 5.19
CA MET A 155 10.78 5.18 5.69
C MET A 155 9.82 4.77 4.57
N VAL A 156 9.52 5.69 3.65
CA VAL A 156 8.68 5.40 2.49
C VAL A 156 9.35 4.38 1.57
N ALA A 157 10.66 4.48 1.34
CA ALA A 157 11.41 3.48 0.59
C ALA A 157 11.35 2.10 1.27
N GLY A 158 11.49 2.04 2.60
CA GLY A 158 11.34 0.79 3.38
C GLY A 158 9.92 0.20 3.32
N LEU A 159 8.88 1.04 3.34
CA LEU A 159 7.49 0.62 3.14
C LEU A 159 7.27 0.03 1.75
N LEU A 160 7.70 0.74 0.71
CA LEU A 160 7.57 0.29 -0.68
C LEU A 160 8.38 -0.99 -0.93
N GLY A 161 9.60 -1.07 -0.39
CA GLY A 161 10.43 -2.27 -0.47
C GLY A 161 9.80 -3.48 0.21
N THR A 162 9.25 -3.31 1.42
CA THR A 162 8.50 -4.37 2.11
C THR A 162 7.28 -4.82 1.30
N MET A 163 6.53 -3.86 0.74
CA MET A 163 5.37 -4.17 -0.09
C MET A 163 5.73 -4.87 -1.42
N GLU A 164 6.89 -4.56 -2.01
CA GLU A 164 7.37 -5.19 -3.24
C GLU A 164 7.67 -6.68 -3.06
N LEU A 165 8.00 -7.11 -1.85
CA LEU A 165 8.20 -8.53 -1.52
C LEU A 165 6.88 -9.31 -1.42
N LEU A 166 5.75 -8.61 -1.23
CA LEU A 166 4.46 -9.26 -0.98
C LEU A 166 3.91 -9.91 -2.24
N LYS A 167 3.32 -11.08 -2.02
CA LYS A 167 2.59 -11.87 -3.00
C LYS A 167 1.14 -12.01 -2.51
N PRO A 168 0.19 -12.43 -3.36
CA PRO A 168 -1.21 -12.60 -2.95
C PRO A 168 -1.40 -13.43 -1.66
N ALA A 169 -0.59 -14.48 -1.47
CA ALA A 169 -0.62 -15.32 -0.26
C ALA A 169 -0.22 -14.55 1.02
N HIS A 170 0.75 -13.62 0.94
CA HIS A 170 1.17 -12.79 2.08
C HIS A 170 0.04 -11.83 2.49
N TYR A 171 -0.63 -11.21 1.51
CA TYR A 171 -1.78 -10.35 1.79
C TYR A 171 -2.94 -11.11 2.44
N GLN A 172 -3.25 -12.32 1.96
CA GLN A 172 -4.31 -13.14 2.57
C GLN A 172 -4.05 -13.46 4.05
N ARG A 173 -2.79 -13.75 4.41
CA ARG A 173 -2.40 -13.95 5.82
C ARG A 173 -2.48 -12.68 6.62
N LEU A 174 -2.07 -11.55 6.06
CA LEU A 174 -2.20 -10.24 6.70
C LEU A 174 -3.67 -9.91 7.03
N TRP A 175 -4.59 -10.16 6.10
CA TRP A 175 -6.03 -9.95 6.33
C TRP A 175 -6.58 -10.85 7.44
N SER A 176 -6.11 -12.10 7.48
CA SER A 176 -6.46 -13.06 8.52
C SER A 176 -5.90 -12.65 9.88
N HIS A 177 -4.69 -12.10 9.91
CA HIS A 177 -4.04 -11.61 11.13
C HIS A 177 -4.71 -10.34 11.68
N LEU A 178 -5.09 -9.39 10.81
CA LEU A 178 -5.71 -8.12 11.20
C LEU A 178 -7.22 -8.24 11.52
N ALA A 179 -7.87 -9.30 11.06
CA ALA A 179 -9.26 -9.58 11.41
C ALA A 179 -9.44 -11.10 11.52
N PRO A 180 -9.04 -11.68 12.67
CA PRO A 180 -9.08 -13.13 12.90
C PRO A 180 -10.50 -13.64 13.12
N HIS A 181 -11.41 -12.79 13.61
CA HIS A 181 -12.81 -13.12 13.81
C HIS A 181 -13.68 -12.37 12.80
N PRO A 182 -14.68 -13.02 12.15
CA PRO A 182 -15.54 -12.37 11.15
C PRO A 182 -16.26 -11.11 11.66
N HIS A 183 -16.51 -11.03 12.97
CA HIS A 183 -17.18 -9.90 13.61
C HIS A 183 -16.23 -8.78 14.06
N ASP A 184 -14.93 -9.07 14.24
CA ASP A 184 -13.93 -8.08 14.65
C ASP A 184 -13.16 -7.54 13.44
N ARG A 185 -13.82 -6.62 12.73
CA ARG A 185 -13.32 -6.02 11.48
C ARG A 185 -12.59 -4.70 11.71
N LYS A 186 -12.57 -4.19 12.94
CA LYS A 186 -12.05 -2.86 13.27
C LYS A 186 -10.54 -2.74 12.98
N PRO A 187 -9.66 -3.66 13.38
CA PRO A 187 -8.23 -3.49 13.14
C PRO A 187 -7.90 -3.52 11.64
N LEU A 188 -8.55 -4.40 10.87
CA LEU A 188 -8.45 -4.41 9.41
C LEU A 188 -8.96 -3.12 8.77
N LYS A 189 -10.12 -2.60 9.19
CA LYS A 189 -10.64 -1.31 8.72
C LYS A 189 -9.66 -0.17 8.99
N ASP A 190 -9.16 -0.08 10.22
CA ASP A 190 -8.25 0.99 10.64
C ASP A 190 -6.94 0.92 9.86
N PHE A 191 -6.39 -0.28 9.61
CA PHE A 191 -5.23 -0.47 8.73
C PHE A 191 -5.50 0.00 7.31
N LEU A 192 -6.60 -0.45 6.68
CA LEU A 192 -6.93 -0.10 5.30
C LEU A 192 -7.11 1.42 5.14
N MET A 193 -7.78 2.07 6.09
CA MET A 193 -7.93 3.52 6.10
C MET A 193 -6.57 4.24 6.15
N ARG A 194 -5.67 3.82 7.05
CA ARG A 194 -4.31 4.38 7.11
C ARG A 194 -3.54 4.13 5.82
N ALA A 195 -3.61 2.92 5.28
CA ALA A 195 -2.92 2.53 4.04
C ALA A 195 -3.39 3.39 2.86
N PHE A 196 -4.71 3.61 2.69
CA PHE A 196 -5.24 4.46 1.62
C PHE A 196 -4.74 5.90 1.73
N LEU A 197 -4.71 6.48 2.95
CA LEU A 197 -4.20 7.83 3.17
C LEU A 197 -2.71 7.94 2.84
N VAL A 198 -1.90 7.00 3.32
CA VAL A 198 -0.46 6.97 3.03
C VAL A 198 -0.24 6.84 1.52
N PHE A 199 -0.86 5.85 0.86
CA PHE A 199 -0.63 5.60 -0.56
C PHE A 199 -1.10 6.76 -1.43
N ARG A 200 -2.23 7.38 -1.11
CA ARG A 200 -2.69 8.59 -1.80
C ARG A 200 -1.69 9.74 -1.64
N HIS A 201 -1.17 9.94 -0.43
CA HIS A 201 -0.12 10.94 -0.19
C HIS A 201 1.16 10.65 -0.99
N LEU A 202 1.59 9.39 -1.08
CA LEU A 202 2.76 9.00 -1.88
C LEU A 202 2.60 9.34 -3.37
N ILE A 203 1.37 9.27 -3.88
CA ILE A 203 1.05 9.54 -5.29
C ILE A 203 0.89 11.05 -5.55
N GLU A 204 0.24 11.78 -4.64
CA GLU A 204 -0.17 13.16 -4.84
C GLU A 204 0.89 14.19 -4.44
N GLN A 205 1.62 13.93 -3.35
CA GLN A 205 2.51 14.90 -2.72
C GLN A 205 3.99 14.71 -3.08
N ASP A 206 4.30 13.75 -3.96
CA ASP A 206 5.64 13.53 -4.52
C ASP A 206 6.73 13.49 -3.44
N VAL A 207 6.69 12.46 -2.58
CA VAL A 207 7.68 12.27 -1.50
C VAL A 207 9.12 12.21 -2.02
N PHE A 208 9.30 11.69 -3.23
CA PHE A 208 10.60 11.66 -3.90
C PHE A 208 10.78 12.88 -4.81
N PRO A 209 12.01 13.43 -4.92
CA PRO A 209 12.34 14.50 -5.85
C PRO A 209 11.85 14.25 -7.28
N SER A 210 11.53 15.33 -8.01
CA SER A 210 10.88 15.23 -9.30
C SER A 210 11.75 14.57 -10.38
N ASP A 211 13.07 14.62 -10.22
CA ASP A 211 14.09 13.98 -11.03
C ASP A 211 14.26 12.47 -10.71
N TRP A 212 13.76 11.98 -9.58
CA TRP A 212 13.84 10.57 -9.17
C TRP A 212 12.74 9.71 -9.81
N MET A 213 12.59 9.86 -11.12
CA MET A 213 11.47 9.28 -11.87
C MET A 213 11.46 7.76 -11.87
N VAL A 214 12.62 7.11 -11.78
CA VAL A 214 12.69 5.63 -11.66
C VAL A 214 12.01 5.18 -10.37
N LEU A 215 12.32 5.81 -9.23
CA LEU A 215 11.71 5.49 -7.94
C LEU A 215 10.22 5.85 -7.92
N ARG A 216 9.83 6.99 -8.49
CA ARG A 216 8.41 7.40 -8.58
C ARG A 216 7.57 6.42 -9.40
N VAL A 217 8.07 5.99 -10.57
CA VAL A 217 7.38 4.98 -11.39
C VAL A 217 7.35 3.61 -10.70
N GLN A 218 8.46 3.20 -10.06
CA GLN A 218 8.51 1.96 -9.29
C GLN A 218 7.51 1.99 -8.12
N SER A 219 7.38 3.13 -7.43
CA SER A 219 6.38 3.32 -6.37
C SER A 219 4.97 3.07 -6.90
N CYS A 220 4.62 3.66 -8.06
CA CYS A 220 3.33 3.40 -8.70
C CYS A 220 3.11 1.93 -9.06
N LYS A 221 4.17 1.20 -9.44
CA LYS A 221 4.09 -0.24 -9.77
C LYS A 221 3.74 -1.06 -8.53
N VAL A 222 4.45 -0.82 -7.43
CA VAL A 222 4.18 -1.48 -6.14
C VAL A 222 2.76 -1.17 -5.66
N LEU A 223 2.34 0.09 -5.70
CA LEU A 223 0.99 0.50 -5.28
C LEU A 223 -0.11 -0.08 -6.19
N LEU A 224 0.13 -0.18 -7.49
CA LEU A 224 -0.82 -0.82 -8.42
C LEU A 224 -0.98 -2.31 -8.13
N SER A 225 0.11 -3.01 -7.81
CA SER A 225 0.05 -4.41 -7.39
C SER A 225 -0.74 -4.53 -6.09
N ALA A 226 -0.42 -3.71 -5.09
CA ALA A 226 -1.12 -3.71 -3.80
C ALA A 226 -2.62 -3.38 -3.94
N LEU A 227 -3.01 -2.48 -4.84
CA LEU A 227 -4.41 -2.12 -5.10
C LEU A 227 -5.27 -3.35 -5.45
N GLN A 228 -4.69 -4.33 -6.15
CA GLN A 228 -5.39 -5.57 -6.50
C GLN A 228 -5.71 -6.42 -5.27
N ASP A 229 -4.75 -6.55 -4.36
CA ASP A 229 -4.89 -7.32 -3.13
C ASP A 229 -5.72 -6.59 -2.06
N LEU A 230 -5.67 -5.26 -2.00
CA LEU A 230 -6.47 -4.41 -1.11
C LEU A 230 -7.97 -4.48 -1.41
N ALA A 231 -8.36 -4.78 -2.66
CA ALA A 231 -9.76 -4.93 -3.03
C ALA A 231 -10.40 -6.18 -2.38
N LYS A 232 -9.63 -7.25 -2.17
CA LYS A 232 -10.12 -8.54 -1.69
C LYS A 232 -10.83 -8.44 -0.33
N PRO A 233 -10.22 -7.88 0.74
CA PRO A 233 -10.90 -7.77 2.03
C PRO A 233 -12.14 -6.86 1.97
N LEU A 234 -12.14 -5.83 1.11
CA LEU A 234 -13.31 -4.98 0.88
C LEU A 234 -14.50 -5.78 0.32
N LEU A 235 -14.23 -6.56 -0.72
CA LEU A 235 -15.22 -7.41 -1.38
C LEU A 235 -15.76 -8.51 -0.45
N GLU A 236 -14.90 -9.10 0.36
CA GLU A 236 -15.25 -10.23 1.23
C GLU A 236 -15.93 -9.81 2.54
N ARG A 237 -15.57 -8.65 3.10
CA ARG A 237 -15.92 -8.29 4.49
C ARG A 237 -16.66 -6.96 4.62
N PHE A 238 -16.75 -6.17 3.54
CA PHE A 238 -17.31 -4.82 3.55
C PHE A 238 -18.36 -4.54 2.44
N MET A 239 -18.99 -5.59 1.85
CA MET A 239 -20.01 -5.45 0.79
C MET A 239 -21.45 -5.82 1.16
N GLY A 240 -21.72 -6.53 2.26
CA GLY A 240 -23.03 -7.15 2.48
C GLY A 240 -24.15 -6.22 2.97
N ASP A 241 -25.38 -6.71 2.80
CA ASP A 241 -26.64 -6.03 3.14
C ASP A 241 -27.08 -6.24 4.60
N GLU A 242 -26.49 -7.19 5.33
CA GLU A 242 -26.80 -7.38 6.75
C GLU A 242 -26.08 -6.34 7.64
N PRO A 243 -26.80 -5.68 8.57
CA PRO A 243 -26.34 -4.42 9.12
C PRO A 243 -25.28 -4.55 10.24
N PRO A 244 -24.24 -3.70 10.24
CA PRO A 244 -23.71 -2.95 9.11
C PRO A 244 -22.53 -3.70 8.47
N GLN A 245 -22.66 -4.08 7.19
CA GLN A 245 -21.57 -4.66 6.41
C GLN A 245 -20.99 -3.71 5.36
N PHE A 246 -21.78 -2.83 4.72
CA PHE A 246 -21.22 -1.86 3.75
C PHE A 246 -20.50 -0.68 4.42
N ASP A 247 -19.23 -0.47 4.08
CA ASP A 247 -18.42 0.64 4.61
C ASP A 247 -18.12 1.69 3.54
N THR A 248 -18.96 2.73 3.49
CA THR A 248 -18.86 3.80 2.48
C THR A 248 -17.51 4.50 2.51
N GLN A 249 -16.91 4.64 3.69
CA GLN A 249 -15.64 5.36 3.85
C GLN A 249 -14.47 4.57 3.24
N LEU A 250 -14.40 3.27 3.53
CA LEU A 250 -13.39 2.39 2.93
C LEU A 250 -13.52 2.32 1.40
N TRP A 251 -14.75 2.15 0.91
CA TRP A 251 -15.00 2.10 -0.53
C TRP A 251 -14.67 3.41 -1.23
N SER A 252 -14.99 4.54 -0.62
CA SER A 252 -14.61 5.86 -1.12
C SER A 252 -13.10 5.99 -1.19
N GLY A 253 -12.39 5.65 -0.10
CA GLY A 253 -10.92 5.68 -0.05
C GLY A 253 -10.26 4.77 -1.08
N TYR A 254 -10.81 3.58 -1.34
CA TYR A 254 -10.31 2.68 -2.36
C TYR A 254 -10.48 3.25 -3.78
N LEU A 255 -11.65 3.81 -4.09
CA LEU A 255 -11.90 4.43 -5.40
C LEU A 255 -10.99 5.64 -5.62
N GLU A 256 -10.87 6.51 -4.63
CA GLU A 256 -9.96 7.67 -4.68
C GLU A 256 -8.50 7.25 -4.90
N LEU A 257 -8.02 6.22 -4.19
CA LEU A 257 -6.67 5.69 -4.37
C LEU A 257 -6.45 5.15 -5.80
N GLY A 258 -7.41 4.36 -6.31
CA GLY A 258 -7.32 3.83 -7.67
C GLY A 258 -7.29 4.94 -8.72
N VAL A 259 -8.09 5.99 -8.54
CA VAL A 259 -8.13 7.14 -9.43
C VAL A 259 -6.85 7.97 -9.35
N ALA A 260 -6.29 8.17 -8.14
CA ALA A 260 -5.00 8.83 -7.97
C ALA A 260 -3.89 8.12 -8.77
N LEU A 261 -3.89 6.78 -8.83
CA LEU A 261 -2.97 6.03 -9.70
C LEU A 261 -3.22 6.26 -11.20
N VAL A 262 -4.49 6.34 -11.62
CA VAL A 262 -4.87 6.61 -13.02
C VAL A 262 -4.40 7.99 -13.48
N THR A 263 -4.50 8.99 -12.61
CA THR A 263 -4.14 10.38 -12.90
C THR A 263 -2.74 10.78 -12.42
N CYS A 264 -2.00 9.84 -11.83
CA CYS A 264 -0.65 10.07 -11.31
C CYS A 264 0.28 10.71 -12.35
N ARG A 265 0.86 11.85 -11.97
CA ARG A 265 1.75 12.66 -12.82
C ARG A 265 3.01 11.91 -13.24
N ALA A 266 3.54 11.02 -12.39
CA ALA A 266 4.72 10.23 -12.70
C ALA A 266 4.50 9.25 -13.87
N LEU A 267 3.24 8.89 -14.14
CA LEU A 267 2.85 8.00 -15.24
C LEU A 267 2.43 8.76 -16.51
N GLN A 268 2.39 10.10 -16.48
CA GLN A 268 2.04 10.93 -17.64
C GLN A 268 3.27 11.16 -18.53
N TRP A 269 3.06 11.02 -19.84
CA TRP A 269 4.11 11.01 -20.86
C TRP A 269 4.88 12.33 -21.00
N GLU A 270 4.19 13.46 -20.82
CA GLU A 270 4.66 14.79 -21.24
C GLU A 270 5.80 15.38 -20.38
N ARG A 271 6.12 14.78 -19.24
CA ARG A 271 7.10 15.32 -18.27
C ARG A 271 8.43 14.58 -18.22
N CYS A 272 8.63 13.56 -19.05
CA CYS A 272 9.83 12.72 -18.99
C CYS A 272 10.28 12.29 -20.38
N ALA A 273 11.50 12.67 -20.76
CA ALA A 273 12.12 12.37 -22.05
C ALA A 273 12.50 10.87 -22.26
N GLY A 274 11.74 9.93 -21.71
CA GLY A 274 12.03 8.49 -21.78
C GLY A 274 10.84 7.67 -22.28
N ARG A 275 11.05 6.91 -23.37
CA ARG A 275 10.11 5.93 -23.92
C ARG A 275 10.06 4.69 -23.04
N GLY A 276 8.98 4.51 -22.28
CA GLY A 276 8.65 3.24 -21.63
C GLY A 276 7.18 2.86 -21.90
N PRO A 277 6.88 1.79 -22.65
CA PRO A 277 5.50 1.33 -22.91
C PRO A 277 4.72 0.94 -21.63
N ASP A 278 5.41 0.73 -20.51
CA ASP A 278 4.78 0.30 -19.27
C ASP A 278 3.98 1.39 -18.55
N ARG A 279 4.29 2.69 -18.72
CA ARG A 279 3.57 3.75 -17.97
C ARG A 279 2.09 3.87 -18.39
N ALA A 280 1.85 3.88 -19.71
CA ALA A 280 0.49 3.90 -20.25
C ALA A 280 -0.26 2.60 -19.87
N ARG A 281 0.43 1.45 -19.93
CA ARG A 281 -0.11 0.16 -19.49
C ARG A 281 -0.46 0.16 -18.00
N MET A 282 0.37 0.75 -17.14
CA MET A 282 0.09 0.87 -15.71
C MET A 282 -1.14 1.73 -15.43
N ARG A 283 -1.28 2.88 -16.12
CA ARG A 283 -2.50 3.71 -16.01
C ARG A 283 -3.74 2.95 -16.48
N GLN A 284 -3.63 2.23 -17.58
CA GLN A 284 -4.70 1.39 -18.08
C GLN A 284 -5.04 0.26 -17.09
N ALA A 285 -4.04 -0.39 -16.50
CA ALA A 285 -4.24 -1.45 -15.51
C ALA A 285 -4.91 -0.92 -14.23
N ALA A 286 -4.51 0.26 -13.75
CA ALA A 286 -5.17 0.93 -12.61
C ALA A 286 -6.65 1.20 -12.92
N GLY A 287 -6.95 1.76 -14.10
CA GLY A 287 -8.33 2.06 -14.50
C GLY A 287 -9.16 0.79 -14.72
N LEU A 288 -8.57 -0.27 -15.29
CA LEU A 288 -9.23 -1.57 -15.40
C LEU A 288 -9.55 -2.16 -14.03
N GLN A 289 -8.63 -2.06 -13.07
CA GLN A 289 -8.85 -2.53 -11.71
C GLN A 289 -10.00 -1.76 -11.02
N VAL A 290 -10.04 -0.43 -11.17
CA VAL A 290 -11.15 0.39 -10.66
C VAL A 290 -12.48 -0.03 -11.28
N LEU A 291 -12.55 -0.17 -12.61
CA LEU A 291 -13.77 -0.58 -13.32
C LEU A 291 -14.21 -2.00 -12.95
N ALA A 292 -13.26 -2.93 -12.81
CA ALA A 292 -13.53 -4.31 -12.42
C ALA A 292 -14.14 -4.39 -11.03
N VAL A 293 -13.55 -3.70 -10.04
CA VAL A 293 -14.09 -3.66 -8.68
C VAL A 293 -15.43 -2.93 -8.64
N TRP A 294 -15.55 -1.79 -9.33
CA TRP A 294 -16.80 -1.03 -9.45
C TRP A 294 -17.96 -1.91 -9.95
N SER A 295 -17.72 -2.71 -10.99
CA SER A 295 -18.74 -3.60 -11.56
C SER A 295 -19.26 -4.67 -10.60
N ARG A 296 -18.47 -5.02 -9.56
CA ARG A 296 -18.82 -6.04 -8.57
C ARG A 296 -19.66 -5.51 -7.41
N LEU A 297 -19.79 -4.19 -7.27
CA LEU A 297 -20.53 -3.56 -6.18
C LEU A 297 -22.06 -3.69 -6.32
N GLY A 298 -22.59 -3.98 -7.51
CA GLY A 298 -24.03 -4.15 -7.73
C GLY A 298 -24.85 -2.94 -7.27
N SER A 299 -25.88 -3.17 -6.45
CA SER A 299 -26.74 -2.12 -5.88
C SER A 299 -25.98 -1.14 -4.98
N ALA A 300 -24.89 -1.59 -4.35
CA ALA A 300 -24.12 -0.77 -3.42
C ALA A 300 -23.41 0.43 -4.10
N GLN A 301 -23.30 0.42 -5.43
CA GLN A 301 -22.85 1.57 -6.23
C GLN A 301 -23.60 2.87 -5.89
N LEU A 302 -24.89 2.77 -5.53
CA LEU A 302 -25.72 3.94 -5.20
C LEU A 302 -25.28 4.65 -3.92
N HIS A 303 -24.55 3.99 -3.02
CA HIS A 303 -23.96 4.62 -1.83
C HIS A 303 -22.73 5.46 -2.14
N LEU A 304 -22.13 5.28 -3.34
CA LEU A 304 -20.86 5.88 -3.72
C LEU A 304 -20.99 6.93 -4.83
N ILE A 305 -22.21 7.34 -5.22
CA ILE A 305 -22.45 8.25 -6.36
C ILE A 305 -21.51 9.46 -6.34
N GLY A 306 -21.36 10.13 -5.19
CA GLY A 306 -20.53 11.34 -5.08
C GLY A 306 -19.05 11.12 -5.48
N VAL A 307 -18.44 10.03 -5.01
CA VAL A 307 -17.03 9.71 -5.32
C VAL A 307 -16.90 9.03 -6.68
N ALA A 308 -17.84 8.13 -7.00
CA ALA A 308 -17.81 7.32 -8.21
C ALA A 308 -17.89 8.14 -9.49
N VAL A 309 -18.69 9.21 -9.51
CA VAL A 309 -18.81 10.06 -10.71
C VAL A 309 -17.46 10.71 -11.04
N GLY A 310 -16.82 11.35 -10.07
CA GLY A 310 -15.48 11.92 -10.28
C GLY A 310 -14.46 10.86 -10.69
N ALA A 311 -14.47 9.71 -10.01
CA ALA A 311 -13.59 8.59 -10.31
C ALA A 311 -13.72 8.11 -11.76
N LEU A 312 -14.94 7.84 -12.22
CA LEU A 312 -15.20 7.36 -13.57
C LEU A 312 -14.87 8.41 -14.63
N LEU A 313 -15.12 9.69 -14.36
CA LEU A 313 -14.71 10.81 -15.22
C LEU A 313 -13.19 10.97 -15.32
N GLU A 314 -12.42 10.60 -14.31
CA GLU A 314 -10.97 10.60 -14.43
C GLU A 314 -10.47 9.37 -15.20
N VAL A 315 -11.14 8.22 -15.08
CA VAL A 315 -10.84 7.02 -15.87
C VAL A 315 -11.11 7.23 -17.37
N THR A 316 -12.09 8.04 -17.76
CA THR A 316 -12.38 8.35 -19.17
C THR A 316 -11.25 9.12 -19.86
N LEU A 317 -10.35 9.75 -19.10
CA LEU A 317 -9.14 10.39 -19.61
C LEU A 317 -8.15 9.36 -20.18
N VAL A 318 -8.24 8.09 -19.76
CA VAL A 318 -7.53 6.98 -20.42
C VAL A 318 -8.32 6.55 -21.65
N GLY A 319 -7.83 6.93 -22.84
CA GLY A 319 -8.55 6.71 -24.11
C GLY A 319 -9.05 5.28 -24.33
N ALA A 320 -8.26 4.26 -23.94
CA ALA A 320 -8.63 2.85 -24.06
C ALA A 320 -9.80 2.43 -23.15
N LEU A 321 -10.03 3.14 -22.04
CA LEU A 321 -11.07 2.82 -21.04
C LEU A 321 -12.29 3.73 -21.15
N ARG A 322 -12.21 4.78 -21.96
CA ARG A 322 -13.24 5.81 -22.09
C ARG A 322 -14.64 5.24 -22.30
N ARG A 323 -14.81 4.32 -23.26
CA ARG A 323 -16.12 3.73 -23.54
C ARG A 323 -16.66 2.91 -22.35
N ALA A 324 -15.80 2.14 -21.68
CA ALA A 324 -16.20 1.33 -20.53
C ALA A 324 -16.59 2.21 -19.33
N ALA A 325 -15.82 3.27 -19.05
CA ALA A 325 -16.10 4.20 -17.96
C ALA A 325 -17.38 5.04 -18.23
N LEU A 326 -17.59 5.51 -19.47
CA LEU A 326 -18.85 6.15 -19.85
C LEU A 326 -20.04 5.18 -19.72
N GLY A 327 -19.87 3.92 -20.12
CA GLY A 327 -20.89 2.89 -19.93
C GLY A 327 -21.24 2.67 -18.45
N ALA A 328 -20.24 2.68 -17.57
CA ALA A 328 -20.44 2.57 -16.12
C ALA A 328 -21.18 3.79 -15.54
N LEU A 329 -20.91 5.02 -16.02
CA LEU A 329 -21.65 6.23 -15.63
C LEU A 329 -23.12 6.15 -16.06
N VAL A 330 -23.38 5.72 -17.30
CA VAL A 330 -24.76 5.55 -17.79
C VAL A 330 -25.50 4.47 -17.00
N ALA A 331 -24.82 3.37 -16.67
CA ALA A 331 -25.38 2.32 -15.82
C ALA A 331 -25.70 2.82 -14.41
N LEU A 332 -24.85 3.67 -13.82
CA LEU A 332 -25.10 4.30 -12.52
C LEU A 332 -26.34 5.20 -12.56
N MET A 333 -26.49 6.06 -13.58
CA MET A 333 -27.68 6.88 -13.76
C MET A 333 -28.95 6.03 -13.92
N ALA A 334 -28.87 4.93 -14.69
CA ALA A 334 -30.00 4.03 -14.88
C ALA A 334 -30.37 3.31 -13.57
N ALA A 335 -29.38 2.86 -12.78
CA ALA A 335 -29.59 2.26 -11.47
C ALA A 335 -30.24 3.25 -10.48
N GLU A 336 -29.80 4.52 -10.46
CA GLU A 336 -30.40 5.55 -9.61
C GLU A 336 -31.87 5.83 -10.01
N ARG A 337 -32.14 5.91 -11.31
CA ARG A 337 -33.52 6.08 -11.84
C ARG A 337 -34.41 4.90 -11.47
N ALA A 338 -33.91 3.67 -11.56
CA ALA A 338 -34.66 2.49 -11.17
C ALA A 338 -34.99 2.49 -9.66
N ALA A 339 -34.06 2.96 -8.82
CA ALA A 339 -34.22 2.96 -7.36
C ALA A 339 -35.07 4.14 -6.83
N THR A 340 -34.96 5.33 -7.43
CA THR A 340 -35.53 6.57 -6.88
C THR A 340 -36.50 7.29 -7.82
N GLY A 341 -36.67 6.81 -9.04
CA GLY A 341 -37.46 7.47 -10.09
C GLY A 341 -36.75 8.65 -10.78
N SER A 342 -35.53 9.02 -10.37
CA SER A 342 -34.73 10.09 -10.99
C SER A 342 -33.22 9.81 -10.91
N ALA A 343 -32.39 10.53 -11.67
CA ALA A 343 -30.91 10.45 -11.57
C ALA A 343 -30.29 11.71 -10.96
N ARG A 344 -31.05 12.46 -10.14
CA ARG A 344 -30.66 13.82 -9.74
C ARG A 344 -29.30 13.90 -9.05
N ARG A 345 -28.92 12.91 -8.23
CA ARG A 345 -27.62 12.96 -7.54
C ARG A 345 -26.48 12.69 -8.50
N THR A 346 -26.64 11.72 -9.40
CA THR A 346 -25.63 11.43 -10.42
C THR A 346 -25.50 12.60 -11.40
N GLU A 347 -26.61 13.22 -11.79
CA GLU A 347 -26.65 14.40 -12.68
C GLU A 347 -25.96 15.60 -12.03
N ALA A 348 -26.29 15.94 -10.78
CA ALA A 348 -25.63 17.03 -10.05
C ALA A 348 -24.12 16.78 -9.89
N ALA A 349 -23.72 15.57 -9.50
CA ALA A 349 -22.31 15.23 -9.35
C ALA A 349 -21.54 15.27 -10.68
N LEU A 350 -22.20 14.95 -11.81
CA LEU A 350 -21.61 15.05 -13.15
C LEU A 350 -21.33 16.51 -13.52
N VAL A 351 -22.31 17.40 -13.28
CA VAL A 351 -22.16 18.84 -13.54
C VAL A 351 -20.99 19.40 -12.73
N ASP A 352 -21.01 19.20 -11.41
CA ASP A 352 -19.98 19.72 -10.50
C ASP A 352 -18.56 19.27 -10.90
N LYS A 353 -18.41 18.01 -11.33
CA LYS A 353 -17.10 17.46 -11.71
C LYS A 353 -16.66 17.85 -13.12
N LEU A 354 -17.58 18.00 -14.06
CA LEU A 354 -17.25 18.49 -15.40
C LEU A 354 -16.78 19.94 -15.34
N ASP A 355 -17.42 20.79 -14.53
CA ASP A 355 -17.00 22.18 -14.32
C ASP A 355 -15.56 22.24 -13.76
N SER A 356 -15.24 21.37 -12.80
CA SER A 356 -13.88 21.26 -12.26
C SER A 356 -12.86 20.77 -13.30
N LEU A 357 -13.19 19.78 -14.13
CA LEU A 357 -12.28 19.27 -15.18
C LEU A 357 -12.02 20.29 -16.29
N VAL A 358 -13.04 21.08 -16.63
CA VAL A 358 -12.92 22.20 -17.57
C VAL A 358 -12.05 23.30 -16.98
N ALA A 359 -12.26 23.66 -15.71
CA ALA A 359 -11.43 24.66 -15.02
C ALA A 359 -9.94 24.24 -14.96
N ASP A 360 -9.68 22.94 -14.79
CA ASP A 360 -8.33 22.38 -14.72
C ASP A 360 -7.64 22.19 -16.10
N ASN A 361 -8.30 22.54 -17.22
CA ASN A 361 -7.84 22.27 -18.60
C ASN A 361 -7.45 20.80 -18.86
N LYS A 362 -8.09 19.84 -18.18
CA LYS A 362 -7.83 18.40 -18.34
C LYS A 362 -8.71 17.76 -19.43
N ALA A 363 -9.69 18.48 -19.95
CA ALA A 363 -10.64 18.01 -20.94
C ALA A 363 -10.33 18.56 -22.34
N ASP A 364 -9.92 17.68 -23.26
CA ASP A 364 -9.72 18.04 -24.67
C ASP A 364 -11.04 18.38 -25.37
N GLU A 365 -10.98 19.10 -26.50
CA GLU A 365 -12.16 19.47 -27.30
C GLU A 365 -12.98 18.25 -27.77
N HIS A 366 -12.32 17.11 -27.95
CA HIS A 366 -12.97 15.83 -28.24
C HIS A 366 -13.75 15.27 -27.03
N TYR A 367 -13.26 15.52 -25.81
CA TYR A 367 -13.92 15.14 -24.57
C TYR A 367 -15.23 15.92 -24.37
N ARG A 368 -15.20 17.24 -24.63
CA ARG A 368 -16.39 18.10 -24.62
C ARG A 368 -17.49 17.57 -25.54
N ARG A 369 -17.17 17.29 -26.81
CA ARG A 369 -18.15 16.78 -27.80
C ARG A 369 -18.74 15.41 -27.44
N LEU A 370 -17.94 14.52 -26.85
CA LEU A 370 -18.42 13.21 -26.39
C LEU A 370 -19.41 13.38 -25.23
N PHE A 371 -19.15 14.29 -24.31
CA PHE A 371 -20.06 14.60 -23.21
C PHE A 371 -21.31 15.32 -23.70
N ASP A 372 -21.21 16.25 -24.65
CA ASP A 372 -22.40 16.86 -25.27
C ASP A 372 -23.29 15.79 -25.91
N THR A 373 -22.70 14.77 -26.54
CA THR A 373 -23.44 13.66 -27.15
C THR A 373 -24.11 12.77 -26.09
N VAL A 374 -23.41 12.45 -24.99
CA VAL A 374 -23.96 11.64 -23.88
C VAL A 374 -25.04 12.43 -23.13
N SER A 375 -24.83 13.72 -22.92
CA SER A 375 -25.82 14.63 -22.34
C SER A 375 -27.06 14.72 -23.21
N VAL A 376 -26.92 14.92 -24.53
CA VAL A 376 -28.07 14.99 -25.43
C VAL A 376 -28.80 13.65 -25.57
N ALA A 377 -28.10 12.52 -25.49
CA ALA A 377 -28.70 11.19 -25.68
C ALA A 377 -29.28 10.55 -24.40
N TYR A 378 -28.78 10.91 -23.20
CA TYR A 378 -29.12 10.22 -21.95
C TYR A 378 -29.48 11.14 -20.77
N LEU A 379 -29.28 12.45 -20.90
CA LEU A 379 -29.79 13.45 -19.96
C LEU A 379 -31.02 14.12 -20.61
N PRO A 380 -32.22 14.06 -19.97
CA PRO A 380 -33.32 14.87 -20.45
C PRO A 380 -32.88 16.35 -20.46
N VAL A 381 -33.24 17.06 -21.53
CA VAL A 381 -32.71 18.37 -21.91
C VAL A 381 -33.20 19.60 -21.09
N PRO A 382 -34.05 19.56 -20.03
CA PRO A 382 -34.54 20.82 -19.47
C PRO A 382 -33.61 21.50 -18.43
N LEU A 383 -32.31 21.17 -18.33
CA LEU A 383 -31.40 21.81 -17.36
C LEU A 383 -30.29 22.69 -17.96
N LEU A 384 -30.15 22.76 -19.29
CA LEU A 384 -29.22 23.71 -19.94
C LEU A 384 -29.89 25.02 -20.40
N ALA A 385 -31.16 25.21 -20.03
CA ALA A 385 -31.90 26.44 -20.28
C ALA A 385 -32.21 27.16 -18.95
N GLY A 386 -31.21 27.86 -18.43
CA GLY A 386 -31.39 28.81 -17.32
C GLY A 386 -30.31 28.72 -16.25
N THR A 387 -29.17 29.37 -16.46
CA THR A 387 -28.88 30.76 -16.06
C THR A 387 -27.61 31.24 -16.75
#